data_AF-A0A4Q3CDE6-F1
#
_entry.id   AF-A0A4Q3CDE6-F1
#
_cell.length_a   1.000
_cell.length_b   1.000
_cell.length_c   1.000
_cell.angle_alpha   90.00
_cell.angle_beta   90.00
_cell.angle_gamma   90.00
#
_symmetry.space_group_name_H-M   'P 1'
#
loop_
_entity.id
_entity.type
_entity.pdbx_description
1 polymer ?
#
loop_
_entity_poly.entity_id
_entity_poly.type
_entity_poly.pdbx_seq_one_letter_code
_entity_poly.pdbx_strand_id
1 'polypeptide(L)'
;SMLAPLLGLAIAPTLFGVALLCCGINSTVTATLAGQIVMEGFLDIKLAPWLRRLITRGIAIVPAAGVTIWYGDAGTAELLILTQVVLSLQLSFAVFPLVMFTSNRAKMGELVSPRWLIAIAVVIALVIAALNVKLLFDFVPG
;
A
#
# COMPACT_ATOMS: atom_id res chain seq x y z
N SER A 1 9.38 20.13 23.52
CA SER A 1 9.41 21.11 22.41
C SER A 1 10.71 21.92 22.41
N MET A 2 11.86 21.26 22.30
CA MET A 2 13.19 21.91 22.36
C MET A 2 13.80 22.22 20.97
N LEU A 3 13.16 21.79 19.87
CA LEU A 3 13.60 22.05 18.49
C LEU A 3 12.83 23.18 17.79
N ALA A 4 11.77 23.71 18.42
CA ALA A 4 10.94 24.77 17.86
C ALA A 4 11.71 26.09 17.55
N PRO A 5 12.73 26.52 18.34
CA PRO A 5 13.46 27.74 18.03
C PRO A 5 14.47 27.58 16.87
N LEU A 6 14.91 26.35 16.57
CA LEU A 6 15.94 26.06 15.56
C LEU A 6 15.38 25.88 14.13
N LEU A 7 14.09 25.57 14.00
CA LEU A 7 13.45 25.22 12.71
C LEU A 7 12.73 26.38 11.99
N GLY A 8 12.76 27.60 12.53
CA GLY A 8 12.08 28.76 11.93
C GLY A 8 10.56 28.67 12.09
N LEU A 9 10.06 29.25 13.19
CA LEU A 9 8.68 29.16 13.69
C LEU A 9 7.54 29.57 12.71
N ALA A 10 7.84 30.16 11.55
CA ALA A 10 6.83 30.58 10.57
C ALA A 10 6.76 29.72 9.30
N ILE A 11 7.87 29.09 8.87
CA ILE A 11 7.97 28.46 7.55
C ILE A 11 7.87 26.93 7.64
N ALA A 12 8.29 26.33 8.75
CA ALA A 12 8.21 24.88 8.93
C ALA A 12 6.78 24.30 8.80
N PRO A 13 5.72 24.92 9.39
CA PRO A 13 4.35 24.42 9.25
C PRO A 13 3.82 24.54 7.82
N THR A 14 4.19 25.60 7.10
CA THR A 14 3.73 25.81 5.71
C THR A 14 4.42 24.86 4.75
N LEU A 15 5.74 24.65 4.90
CA LEU A 15 6.48 23.62 4.17
C LEU A 15 5.95 22.21 4.44
N PHE A 16 5.63 21.91 5.70
CA PHE A 16 5.00 20.63 6.07
C PHE A 16 3.62 20.47 5.42
N GLY A 17 2.79 21.51 5.43
CA GLY A 17 1.49 21.51 4.75
C GLY A 17 1.59 21.31 3.24
N VAL A 18 2.56 21.98 2.59
CA VAL A 18 2.85 21.78 1.16
C VAL A 18 3.33 20.36 0.90
N ALA A 19 4.23 19.83 1.73
CA ALA A 19 4.71 18.46 1.61
C ALA A 19 3.55 17.44 1.72
N LEU A 20 2.64 17.62 2.69
CA LEU A 20 1.44 16.77 2.82
C LEU A 20 0.55 16.83 1.59
N LEU A 21 0.33 18.03 1.03
CA LEU A 21 -0.46 18.22 -0.18
C LEU A 21 0.20 17.53 -1.38
N CYS A 22 1.51 17.72 -1.57
CA CYS A 22 2.29 17.04 -2.60
C CYS A 22 2.24 15.51 -2.45
N CYS A 23 2.38 14.97 -1.23
CA CYS A 23 2.24 13.55 -0.94
C CYS A 23 0.84 13.01 -1.32
N GLY A 24 -0.22 13.76 -1.01
CA GLY A 24 -1.59 13.39 -1.36
C GLY A 24 -1.84 13.34 -2.87
N ILE A 25 -1.30 14.31 -3.62
CA ILE A 25 -1.39 14.32 -5.09
C ILE A 25 -0.64 13.13 -5.68
N ASN A 26 0.59 12.87 -5.23
CA ASN A 26 1.40 11.75 -5.73
C ASN A 26 0.69 10.40 -5.50
N SER A 27 0.19 10.17 -4.28
CA SER A 27 -0.55 8.94 -3.95
C SER A 27 -1.80 8.75 -4.82
N THR A 28 -2.51 9.82 -5.17
CA THR A 28 -3.72 9.72 -6.00
C THR A 28 -3.37 9.32 -7.43
N VAL A 29 -2.33 9.92 -8.01
CA VAL A 29 -1.90 9.62 -9.39
C VAL A 29 -1.46 8.16 -9.48
N THR A 30 -0.55 7.72 -8.60
CA THR A 30 -0.09 6.32 -8.58
C THR A 30 -1.25 5.35 -8.36
N ALA A 31 -2.19 5.66 -7.47
CA ALA A 31 -3.36 4.80 -7.24
C ALA A 31 -4.25 4.66 -8.48
N THR A 32 -4.46 5.74 -9.26
CA THR A 32 -5.25 5.66 -10.50
C THR A 32 -4.57 4.82 -11.58
N LEU A 33 -3.25 4.97 -11.75
CA LEU A 33 -2.48 4.21 -12.74
C LEU A 33 -2.37 2.73 -12.35
N ALA A 34 -2.05 2.43 -11.09
CA ALA A 34 -2.02 1.06 -10.58
C ALA A 34 -3.40 0.40 -10.68
N GLY A 35 -4.46 1.12 -10.34
CA GLY A 35 -5.83 0.65 -10.49
C GLY A 35 -6.21 0.39 -11.96
N GLN A 36 -5.69 1.16 -12.92
CA GLN A 36 -5.82 0.89 -14.35
C GLN A 36 -5.13 -0.40 -14.77
N ILE A 37 -3.86 -0.55 -14.42
CA ILE A 37 -3.06 -1.73 -14.77
C ILE A 37 -3.70 -3.01 -14.20
N VAL A 38 -4.16 -2.97 -12.94
CA VAL A 38 -4.80 -4.14 -12.32
C VAL A 38 -6.18 -4.43 -12.93
N MET A 39 -7.02 -3.42 -13.14
CA MET A 39 -8.37 -3.64 -13.70
C MET A 39 -8.33 -4.12 -15.14
N GLU A 40 -7.43 -3.59 -15.96
CA GLU A 40 -7.29 -4.03 -17.36
C GLU A 40 -6.52 -5.35 -17.45
N GLY A 41 -5.50 -5.56 -16.61
CA GLY A 41 -4.69 -6.78 -16.64
C GLY A 41 -5.34 -8.01 -16.00
N PHE A 42 -6.08 -7.86 -14.90
CA PHE A 42 -6.68 -8.99 -14.17
C PHE A 42 -8.19 -9.13 -14.36
N LEU A 43 -8.92 -8.04 -14.58
CA LEU A 43 -10.38 -8.06 -14.65
C LEU A 43 -10.92 -7.81 -16.08
N ASP A 44 -10.07 -7.33 -17.00
CA ASP A 44 -10.45 -6.87 -18.37
C ASP A 44 -11.65 -5.91 -18.39
N ILE A 45 -11.76 -5.06 -17.35
CA ILE A 45 -12.86 -4.10 -17.18
C ILE A 45 -12.40 -2.67 -17.51
N LYS A 46 -12.97 -2.08 -18.56
CA LYS A 46 -12.74 -0.68 -18.95
C LYS A 46 -13.79 0.24 -18.33
N LEU A 47 -13.53 0.73 -17.12
CA LEU A 47 -14.39 1.70 -16.43
C LEU A 47 -13.90 3.15 -16.61
N ALA A 48 -14.86 4.07 -16.80
CA ALA A 48 -14.61 5.50 -16.90
C ALA A 48 -13.89 6.04 -15.64
N PRO A 49 -12.91 6.98 -15.77
CA PRO A 49 -12.09 7.45 -14.65
C PRO A 49 -12.89 8.05 -13.47
N TRP A 50 -13.99 8.76 -13.74
CA TRP A 50 -14.88 9.25 -12.67
C TRP A 50 -15.42 8.09 -11.86
N LEU A 51 -16.00 7.09 -12.54
CA LEU A 51 -16.74 6.02 -11.87
C LEU A 51 -15.81 5.20 -10.98
N ARG A 52 -14.59 4.95 -11.49
CA ARG A 52 -13.50 4.34 -10.73
C ARG A 52 -13.15 5.13 -9.47
N ARG A 53 -12.97 6.45 -9.58
CA ARG A 53 -12.63 7.33 -8.44
C ARG A 53 -13.75 7.40 -7.41
N LEU A 54 -15.01 7.32 -7.85
CA LEU A 54 -16.18 7.38 -7.00
C LEU A 54 -16.37 6.05 -6.24
N ILE A 55 -16.19 4.91 -6.90
CA ILE A 55 -16.25 3.58 -6.27
C ILE A 55 -15.11 3.42 -5.25
N THR A 56 -13.86 3.72 -5.62
CA THR A 56 -12.72 3.53 -4.68
C THR A 56 -12.78 4.47 -3.48
N ARG A 57 -13.21 5.74 -3.68
CA ARG A 57 -13.45 6.65 -2.55
C ARG A 57 -14.67 6.23 -1.72
N GLY A 58 -15.73 5.75 -2.34
CA GLY A 58 -16.91 5.25 -1.63
C GLY A 58 -16.58 4.05 -0.74
N ILE A 59 -15.86 3.06 -1.27
CA ILE A 59 -15.41 1.88 -0.52
C ILE A 59 -14.45 2.26 0.61
N ALA A 60 -13.64 3.32 0.46
CA ALA A 60 -12.77 3.79 1.53
C ALA A 60 -13.51 4.61 2.61
N ILE A 61 -14.43 5.49 2.19
CA ILE A 61 -15.11 6.44 3.08
C ILE A 61 -16.26 5.79 3.85
N VAL A 62 -17.04 4.89 3.24
CA VAL A 62 -18.20 4.26 3.87
C VAL A 62 -17.84 3.45 5.14
N PRO A 63 -16.84 2.54 5.12
CA PRO A 63 -16.44 1.83 6.33
C PRO A 63 -15.78 2.76 7.35
N ALA A 64 -14.96 3.73 6.90
CA ALA A 64 -14.35 4.71 7.79
C ALA A 64 -15.40 5.56 8.52
N ALA A 65 -16.40 6.07 7.80
CA ALA A 65 -17.50 6.83 8.37
C ALA A 65 -18.36 5.96 9.30
N GLY A 66 -18.67 4.72 8.91
CA GLY A 66 -19.44 3.77 9.72
C GLY A 66 -18.76 3.47 11.06
N VAL A 67 -17.47 3.17 11.05
CA VAL A 67 -16.70 2.88 12.27
C VAL A 67 -16.51 4.13 13.13
N THR A 68 -16.28 5.29 12.52
CA THR A 68 -16.17 6.56 13.27
C THR A 68 -17.49 6.89 14.01
N ILE A 69 -18.63 6.66 13.37
CA ILE A 69 -19.95 6.93 13.97
C ILE A 69 -20.29 5.93 15.09
N TRP A 70 -19.88 4.67 14.95
CA TRP A 70 -20.23 3.60 15.91
C TRP A 70 -19.22 3.43 17.06
N TYR A 71 -17.92 3.63 16.81
CA TYR A 71 -16.84 3.27 17.74
C TYR A 71 -15.99 4.46 18.23
N GLY A 72 -16.19 5.68 17.70
CA GLY A 72 -15.40 6.86 18.08
C GLY A 72 -13.91 6.75 17.72
N ASP A 73 -13.05 7.55 18.36
CA ASP A 73 -11.61 7.65 18.05
C ASP A 73 -10.83 6.32 18.18
N ALA A 74 -11.28 5.40 19.04
CA ALA A 74 -10.66 4.10 19.22
C ALA A 74 -10.84 3.20 17.97
N GLY A 75 -12.01 3.23 17.33
CA GLY A 75 -12.27 2.46 16.12
C GLY A 75 -11.49 2.97 14.91
N THR A 76 -11.19 4.27 14.84
CA THR A 76 -10.38 4.85 13.74
C THR A 76 -8.93 4.39 13.82
N ALA A 77 -8.37 4.28 15.02
CA ALA A 77 -7.01 3.76 15.24
C ALA A 77 -6.92 2.28 14.86
N GLU A 78 -7.92 1.48 15.22
CA GLU A 78 -7.99 0.06 14.85
C GLU A 78 -8.18 -0.13 13.34
N LEU A 79 -9.00 0.69 12.69
CA LEU A 79 -9.14 0.73 11.23
C LEU A 79 -7.81 1.07 10.53
N LEU A 80 -7.03 1.95 11.14
CA LEU A 80 -5.72 2.34 10.62
C LEU A 80 -4.73 1.17 10.72
N ILE A 81 -4.73 0.43 11.82
CA ILE A 81 -3.90 -0.79 12.00
C ILE A 81 -4.35 -1.88 11.03
N LEU A 82 -5.65 -2.11 10.88
CA LEU A 82 -6.22 -3.05 9.91
C LEU A 82 -5.77 -2.73 8.47
N THR A 83 -5.73 -1.45 8.10
CA THR A 83 -5.24 -1.03 6.79
C THR A 83 -3.77 -1.43 6.59
N GLN A 84 -2.93 -1.31 7.62
CA GLN A 84 -1.53 -1.73 7.57
C GLN A 84 -1.40 -3.27 7.43
N VAL A 85 -2.26 -4.02 8.13
CA VAL A 85 -2.30 -5.48 8.02
C VAL A 85 -2.63 -5.90 6.59
N VAL A 86 -3.68 -5.30 6.00
CA VAL A 86 -4.11 -5.58 4.63
C VAL A 86 -3.02 -5.22 3.61
N LEU A 87 -2.37 -4.06 3.75
CA LEU A 87 -1.24 -3.65 2.91
C LEU A 87 -0.06 -4.63 3.00
N SER A 88 0.26 -5.08 4.20
CA SER A 88 1.35 -6.02 4.43
C SER A 88 1.05 -7.37 3.76
N LEU A 89 -0.19 -7.86 3.87
CA LEU A 89 -0.63 -9.08 3.19
C LEU A 89 -0.58 -8.91 1.66
N GLN A 90 -1.05 -7.77 1.14
CA GLN A 90 -0.99 -7.45 -0.28
C GLN A 90 0.44 -7.51 -0.84
N LEU A 91 1.42 -7.01 -0.08
CA LEU A 91 2.82 -7.01 -0.50
C LEU A 91 3.35 -8.44 -0.67
N SER A 92 3.01 -9.34 0.26
CA SER A 92 3.36 -10.77 0.13
C SER A 92 2.80 -11.38 -1.16
N PHE A 93 1.52 -11.14 -1.43
CA PHE A 93 0.87 -11.62 -2.65
C PHE A 93 1.44 -11.01 -3.93
N ALA A 94 2.04 -9.82 -3.89
CA ALA A 94 2.69 -9.21 -5.05
C ALA A 94 4.12 -9.75 -5.28
N VAL A 95 4.89 -9.96 -4.21
CA VAL A 95 6.31 -10.35 -4.29
C VAL A 95 6.48 -11.78 -4.81
N PHE A 96 5.68 -12.75 -4.35
CA PHE A 96 5.81 -14.15 -4.80
C PHE A 96 5.62 -14.32 -6.32
N PRO A 97 4.54 -13.81 -6.95
CA PRO A 97 4.37 -13.85 -8.40
C PRO A 97 5.46 -13.09 -9.14
N LEU A 98 5.94 -11.96 -8.60
CA LEU A 98 7.02 -11.20 -9.21
C LEU A 98 8.29 -12.04 -9.30
N VAL A 99 8.70 -12.70 -8.20
CA VAL A 99 9.86 -13.61 -8.19
C VAL A 99 9.66 -14.80 -9.12
N MET A 100 8.44 -15.36 -9.17
CA MET A 100 8.12 -16.45 -10.10
C MET A 100 8.19 -16.00 -11.57
N PHE A 101 7.75 -14.79 -11.90
CA PHE A 101 7.80 -14.26 -13.27
C PHE A 101 9.21 -13.84 -13.69
N THR A 102 10.01 -13.24 -12.79
CA THR A 102 11.39 -12.82 -13.08
C THR A 102 12.37 -14.00 -13.14
N SER A 103 12.04 -15.12 -12.52
CA SER A 103 12.81 -16.37 -12.60
C SER A 103 12.44 -17.25 -13.81
N ASN A 104 11.30 -16.99 -14.46
CA ASN A 104 10.83 -17.82 -15.56
C ASN A 104 11.51 -17.46 -16.90
N ARG A 105 12.38 -18.37 -17.39
CA ARG A 105 13.05 -18.26 -18.70
C ARG A 105 12.09 -18.12 -19.88
N ALA A 106 10.92 -18.73 -19.83
CA ALA A 106 9.93 -18.63 -20.90
C ALA A 106 9.27 -17.23 -20.98
N LYS A 107 9.23 -16.48 -19.87
CA LYS A 107 8.62 -15.14 -19.82
C LYS A 107 9.64 -14.00 -20.02
N MET A 108 10.86 -14.16 -19.51
CA MET A 108 11.90 -13.11 -19.48
C MET A 108 13.00 -13.28 -20.55
N GLY A 109 13.07 -14.43 -21.23
CA GLY A 109 14.04 -14.67 -22.30
C GLY A 109 15.50 -14.55 -21.83
N GLU A 110 16.28 -13.66 -22.44
CA GLU A 110 17.68 -13.40 -22.07
C GLU A 110 17.81 -12.48 -20.84
N LEU A 111 16.75 -11.77 -20.45
CA LEU A 111 16.73 -10.84 -19.32
C LEU A 111 16.33 -11.52 -17.99
N VAL A 112 16.53 -12.84 -17.90
CA VAL A 112 16.20 -13.61 -16.71
C VAL A 112 17.12 -13.21 -15.57
N SER A 113 16.52 -13.05 -14.39
CA SER A 113 17.27 -12.69 -13.19
C SER A 113 18.37 -13.73 -12.90
N PRO A 114 19.60 -13.30 -12.61
CA PRO A 114 20.68 -14.24 -12.29
C PRO A 114 20.34 -14.99 -11.00
N ARG A 115 20.84 -16.22 -10.86
CA ARG A 115 20.45 -17.13 -9.76
C ARG A 115 20.70 -16.55 -8.36
N TRP A 116 21.72 -15.70 -8.20
CA TRP A 116 22.02 -15.01 -6.95
C TRP A 116 20.93 -13.99 -6.58
N LEU A 117 20.42 -13.24 -7.56
CA LEU A 117 19.36 -12.26 -7.37
C LEU A 117 18.04 -12.95 -7.04
N ILE A 118 17.75 -14.08 -7.69
CA ILE A 118 16.58 -14.91 -7.36
C ILE A 118 16.70 -15.44 -5.93
N ALA A 119 17.87 -15.95 -5.52
CA ALA A 119 18.07 -16.44 -4.16
C ALA A 119 17.83 -15.35 -3.12
N ILE A 120 18.39 -14.15 -3.32
CA ILE A 120 18.14 -12.99 -2.44
C ILE A 120 16.65 -12.63 -2.43
N ALA A 121 16.01 -12.56 -3.59
CA ALA A 121 14.60 -12.18 -3.69
C ALA A 121 13.68 -13.21 -3.01
N VAL A 122 13.98 -14.51 -3.11
CA VAL A 122 13.27 -15.57 -2.39
C VAL A 122 13.46 -15.45 -0.89
N VAL A 123 14.68 -15.19 -0.42
CA VAL A 123 14.95 -14.97 1.02
C VAL A 123 14.14 -13.78 1.53
N ILE A 124 14.15 -12.65 0.82
CA ILE A 124 13.35 -11.47 1.17
C ILE A 124 11.86 -11.80 1.20
N ALA A 125 11.35 -12.52 0.18
CA ALA A 125 9.95 -12.93 0.11
C ALA A 125 9.55 -13.81 1.31
N LEU A 126 10.40 -14.76 1.70
CA LEU A 126 10.18 -15.62 2.87
C LEU A 126 10.18 -14.83 4.17
N VAL A 127 11.10 -13.86 4.33
CA VAL A 127 11.13 -12.97 5.51
C VAL A 127 9.84 -12.15 5.58
N ILE A 128 9.42 -11.55 4.48
CA ILE A 128 8.16 -10.77 4.41
C ILE A 128 6.97 -11.66 4.77
N ALA A 129 6.90 -12.87 4.23
CA ALA A 129 5.82 -13.82 4.54
C ALA A 129 5.79 -14.19 6.03
N ALA A 130 6.96 -14.48 6.62
CA ALA A 130 7.06 -14.80 8.04
C ALA A 130 6.62 -13.63 8.94
N LEU A 131 7.05 -12.40 8.61
CA LEU A 131 6.64 -11.20 9.34
C LEU A 131 5.13 -10.94 9.21
N ASN A 132 4.56 -11.14 8.03
CA ASN A 132 3.13 -11.03 7.79
C ASN A 132 2.31 -12.03 8.61
N VAL A 133 2.74 -13.29 8.61
CA VAL A 133 2.10 -14.36 9.39
C VAL A 133 2.17 -14.05 10.88
N LYS A 134 3.33 -13.58 11.37
CA LYS A 134 3.48 -13.15 12.76
C LYS A 134 2.51 -12.00 13.09
N LEU A 135 2.46 -10.97 12.25
CA LEU A 135 1.57 -9.81 12.43
C LEU A 135 0.10 -10.25 12.46
N LEU A 136 -0.29 -11.18 11.60
CA LEU A 136 -1.63 -11.76 11.60
C LEU A 136 -1.91 -12.53 12.90
N PHE A 137 -0.97 -13.34 13.38
CA PHE A 137 -1.11 -14.05 14.66
C PHE A 137 -1.12 -13.14 15.88
N ASP A 138 -0.46 -11.98 15.83
CA ASP A 138 -0.50 -10.99 16.92
C ASP A 138 -1.83 -10.21 16.89
N PHE A 139 -2.48 -10.09 15.72
CA PHE A 139 -3.72 -9.32 15.53
C PHE A 139 -5.01 -10.15 15.64
N VAL A 140 -4.99 -11.45 15.32
CA VAL A 140 -6.19 -12.33 15.35
C VAL A 140 -6.69 -12.67 16.77
N PRO A 141 -5.83 -12.88 17.79
CA PRO A 141 -6.27 -13.17 19.16
C PRO A 141 -6.38 -11.93 20.08
N GLY A 142 -6.17 -10.72 19.55
CA GLY A 142 -6.21 -9.45 20.30
C GLY A 142 -7.54 -8.74 20.15
#